data_AF-A0A7S3WJV4-F1
#
_entry.id   AF-A0A7S3WJV4-F1
#
_cell.length_a   1.000
_cell.length_b   1.000
_cell.length_c   1.000
_cell.angle_alpha   90.00
_cell.angle_beta   90.00
_cell.angle_gamma   90.00
#
_symmetry.space_group_name_H-M   'P 1'
#
loop_
_entity.id
_entity.type
_entity.pdbx_description
1 polymer ?
#
loop_
_entity_poly.entity_id
_entity_poly.type
_entity_poly.pdbx_seq_one_letter_code
_entity_poly.pdbx_strand_id
1 'polypeptide(L)'
;VGLSVLAITLIGMAAVGGEEEGTSEQGSGSSVLLGIGLCLSGQLVAAAHVIAEEWLLKDVDLPGLQVIGFEGIWGGLLMLLIGFPLLWAIPGSDMGHMEDEKDTLTMVASDKSLLHMLIVFAFSCGTFNMAAIAVTGALSAVHRVMLAAFRTSIV
;
A
#
# COMPACT_ATOMS: atom_id res chain seq x y z
N VAL A 1 8.79 23.93 4.01
CA VAL A 1 9.42 22.70 4.56
C VAL A 1 9.49 22.76 6.08
N GLY A 2 10.21 23.71 6.71
CA GLY A 2 10.30 23.78 8.18
C GLY A 2 8.95 23.93 8.92
N LEU A 3 8.06 24.80 8.43
CA LEU A 3 6.71 24.95 8.97
C LEU A 3 5.86 23.66 8.82
N SER A 4 6.04 22.97 7.70
CA SER A 4 5.37 21.72 7.35
C SER A 4 5.77 20.59 8.29
N VAL A 5 7.08 20.50 8.59
CA VAL A 5 7.62 19.52 9.54
C VAL A 5 7.08 19.77 10.94
N LEU A 6 7.08 21.04 11.40
CA LEU A 6 6.53 21.40 12.71
C LEU A 6 5.04 21.05 12.84
N ALA A 7 4.24 21.35 11.82
CA ALA A 7 2.82 20.99 11.80
C ALA A 7 2.60 19.48 11.90
N ILE A 8 3.32 18.68 11.10
CA ILE A 8 3.21 17.22 11.11
C ILE A 8 3.66 16.64 12.47
N THR A 9 4.76 17.14 13.04
CA THR A 9 5.21 16.70 14.36
C THR A 9 4.22 17.04 15.47
N LEU A 10 3.55 18.19 15.39
CA LEU A 10 2.58 18.63 16.39
C LEU A 10 1.27 17.83 16.28
N ILE A 11 0.81 17.54 15.06
CA ILE A 11 -0.35 16.66 14.80
C ILE A 11 -0.04 15.23 15.27
N GLY A 12 1.17 14.72 15.00
CA GLY A 12 1.61 13.40 15.45
C GLY A 12 1.67 13.30 16.98
N MET A 13 2.21 14.31 17.66
CA MET A 13 2.22 14.36 19.13
C MET A 13 0.80 14.48 19.71
N ALA A 14 -0.10 15.23 19.08
CA ALA A 14 -1.49 15.34 19.50
C ALA A 14 -2.26 14.01 19.33
N ALA A 15 -1.98 13.25 18.28
CA ALA A 15 -2.57 11.93 18.06
C ALA A 15 -2.11 10.90 19.10
N VAL A 16 -0.84 10.95 19.52
CA VAL A 16 -0.30 10.08 20.59
C VAL A 16 -0.79 10.50 21.98
N GLY A 17 -1.04 11.79 22.20
CA GLY A 17 -1.53 12.32 23.49
C GLY A 17 -3.05 12.34 23.66
N GLY A 18 -3.81 12.00 22.61
CA GLY A 18 -5.27 12.10 22.55
C GLY A 18 -6.04 10.81 22.84
N GLU A 19 -5.42 9.79 23.43
CA GLU A 19 -6.10 8.56 23.84
C GLU A 19 -7.02 8.80 25.06
N GLU A 20 -8.23 9.34 24.82
CA GLU A 20 -9.37 9.11 25.71
C GLU A 20 -10.14 7.87 25.25
N GLU A 21 -10.09 6.86 26.12
CA GLU A 21 -10.92 5.65 26.28
C GLU A 21 -11.96 5.33 25.18
N GLY A 22 -11.71 4.26 24.42
CA GLY A 22 -12.66 3.76 23.41
C GLY A 22 -12.38 2.33 22.93
N THR A 23 -12.58 1.35 23.83
CA THR A 23 -12.84 -0.09 23.57
C THR A 23 -11.85 -0.93 22.74
N SER A 24 -11.26 -1.89 23.48
CA SER A 24 -10.87 -3.26 23.07
C SER A 24 -9.45 -3.46 22.52
N GLU A 25 -8.63 -4.12 23.34
CA GLU A 25 -7.23 -4.55 23.12
C GLU A 25 -6.18 -3.44 23.11
N GLN A 26 -5.92 -2.90 24.31
CA GLN A 26 -4.78 -2.04 24.58
C GLN A 26 -3.49 -2.88 24.46
N GLY A 27 -2.92 -2.93 23.26
CA GLY A 27 -1.55 -3.41 23.08
C GLY A 27 -0.62 -2.60 23.99
N SER A 28 0.30 -3.27 24.70
CA SER A 28 1.34 -2.61 25.49
C SER A 28 1.98 -1.46 24.69
N GLY A 29 2.39 -0.36 25.33
CA GLY A 29 3.02 0.77 24.62
C GLY A 29 4.19 0.37 23.70
N SER A 30 4.82 -0.79 23.95
CA SER A 30 5.79 -1.42 23.06
C SER A 30 5.20 -1.88 21.71
N SER A 31 3.98 -2.40 21.68
CA SER A 31 3.27 -2.83 20.47
C SER A 31 2.88 -1.64 19.60
N VAL A 32 2.46 -0.53 20.22
CA VAL A 32 2.18 0.74 19.54
C VAL A 32 3.45 1.29 18.90
N LEU A 33 4.56 1.32 19.64
CA LEU A 33 5.84 1.78 19.11
C LEU A 33 6.36 0.92 17.95
N LEU A 34 6.18 -0.40 18.05
CA LEU A 34 6.51 -1.34 16.97
C LEU A 34 5.67 -1.04 15.72
N GLY A 35 4.35 -0.85 15.87
CA GLY A 35 3.45 -0.48 14.78
C GLY A 35 3.86 0.83 14.10
N ILE A 36 4.19 1.87 14.86
CA ILE A 36 4.68 3.14 14.32
C ILE A 36 6.00 2.93 13.56
N GLY A 37 6.93 2.16 14.12
CA GLY A 37 8.20 1.84 13.45
C GLY A 37 8.02 1.12 12.12
N LEU A 38 7.12 0.12 12.07
CA LEU A 38 6.77 -0.58 10.84
C LEU A 38 6.15 0.37 9.81
N CYS A 39 5.19 1.22 10.21
CA CYS A 39 4.58 2.21 9.34
C CYS A 39 5.60 3.17 8.72
N LEU A 40 6.53 3.70 9.53
CA LEU A 40 7.59 4.58 9.04
C LEU A 40 8.52 3.85 8.05
N SER A 41 8.89 2.60 8.33
CA SER A 41 9.71 1.81 7.41
C SER A 41 9.00 1.56 6.07
N GLY A 42 7.70 1.26 6.10
CA GLY A 42 6.89 1.08 4.90
C GLY A 42 6.80 2.35 4.06
N GLN A 43 6.67 3.52 4.70
CA GLN A 43 6.66 4.81 4.01
C GLN A 43 8.00 5.13 3.34
N LEU A 44 9.13 4.77 3.96
CA LEU A 44 10.45 4.92 3.35
C LEU A 44 10.59 4.07 2.08
N VAL A 45 10.15 2.81 2.14
CA VAL A 45 10.17 1.92 0.97
C VAL A 45 9.24 2.44 -0.13
N ALA A 46 8.04 2.90 0.22
CA ALA A 46 7.10 3.47 -0.73
C ALA A 46 7.65 4.73 -1.42
N ALA A 47 8.32 5.61 -0.67
CA ALA A 47 8.96 6.80 -1.23
C ALA A 47 10.10 6.43 -2.19
N ALA A 48 10.96 5.47 -1.80
CA ALA A 48 12.03 4.97 -2.65
C ALA A 48 11.49 4.34 -3.94
N HIS A 49 10.38 3.59 -3.86
CA HIS A 49 9.72 2.99 -5.02
C HIS A 49 9.28 4.04 -6.04
N VAL A 50 8.59 5.11 -5.60
CA VAL A 50 8.13 6.17 -6.52
C VAL A 50 9.31 6.91 -7.17
N ILE A 51 10.42 7.10 -6.46
CA ILE A 51 11.64 7.72 -7.02
C ILE A 51 12.29 6.79 -8.05
N ALA A 52 12.39 5.49 -7.75
CA ALA A 52 12.94 4.51 -8.68
C ALA A 52 12.09 4.42 -9.96
N GLU A 53 10.76 4.51 -9.83
CA GLU A 53 9.82 4.54 -10.94
C GLU A 53 10.02 5.80 -11.80
N GLU A 54 10.17 6.98 -11.18
CA GLU A 54 10.48 8.22 -11.91
C GLU A 54 11.82 8.12 -12.65
N TRP A 55 12.85 7.54 -12.04
CA TRP A 55 14.16 7.30 -12.67
C TRP A 55 14.04 6.37 -13.88
N LEU A 56 13.27 5.28 -13.79
CA LEU A 56 12.99 4.39 -14.93
C LEU A 56 12.30 5.12 -16.08
N LEU A 57 11.37 6.02 -15.77
CA LEU A 57 10.60 6.75 -16.78
C LEU A 57 11.42 7.86 -17.45
N LYS A 58 12.26 8.57 -16.69
CA LYS A 58 12.93 9.79 -17.17
C LYS A 58 14.38 9.59 -17.59
N ASP A 59 15.14 8.79 -16.84
CA ASP A 59 16.57 8.60 -17.11
C ASP A 59 16.83 7.39 -18.01
N VAL A 60 15.99 6.35 -17.92
CA VAL A 60 16.07 5.14 -18.78
C VAL A 60 15.15 5.25 -20.02
N ASP A 61 14.26 6.26 -20.05
CA ASP A 61 13.31 6.54 -21.14
C ASP A 61 12.45 5.32 -21.52
N LEU A 62 12.01 4.55 -20.51
CA LEU A 62 11.15 3.39 -20.72
C LEU A 62 9.68 3.83 -20.89
N PRO A 63 8.93 3.21 -21.83
CA PRO A 63 7.50 3.44 -21.93
C PRO A 63 6.79 3.11 -20.62
N GLY A 64 6.01 4.04 -20.08
CA GLY A 64 5.39 3.84 -18.77
C GLY A 64 4.49 2.60 -18.66
N LEU A 65 3.81 2.21 -19.74
CA LEU A 65 3.02 0.99 -19.76
C LEU A 65 3.88 -0.28 -19.57
N GLN A 66 5.12 -0.27 -20.07
CA GLN A 66 6.06 -1.37 -19.91
C GLN A 66 6.60 -1.43 -18.47
N VAL A 67 6.85 -0.27 -17.85
CA VAL A 67 7.25 -0.18 -16.44
C VAL A 67 6.17 -0.79 -15.53
N ILE A 68 4.89 -0.43 -15.72
CA ILE A 68 3.75 -1.03 -14.99
C ILE A 68 3.69 -2.54 -15.20
N GLY A 69 3.89 -2.99 -16.45
CA GLY A 69 3.85 -4.40 -16.78
C GLY A 69 4.90 -5.20 -16.00
N PHE A 70 6.14 -4.70 -15.96
CA PHE A 70 7.19 -5.33 -15.16
C PHE A 70 6.93 -5.27 -13.66
N GLU A 71 6.44 -4.14 -13.15
CA GLU A 71 6.06 -3.99 -11.74
C GLU A 71 4.99 -5.01 -11.35
N GLY A 72 3.95 -5.17 -12.18
CA GLY A 72 2.89 -6.15 -11.95
C GLY A 72 3.38 -7.59 -11.97
N ILE A 73 4.28 -7.94 -12.91
CA ILE A 73 4.85 -9.30 -12.99
C ILE A 73 5.72 -9.59 -11.78
N TRP A 74 6.65 -8.69 -11.43
CA TRP A 74 7.55 -8.89 -10.29
C TRP A 74 6.80 -8.82 -8.96
N GLY A 75 5.87 -7.88 -8.81
CA GLY A 75 5.01 -7.77 -7.63
C GLY A 75 4.14 -9.00 -7.44
N GLY A 76 3.53 -9.51 -8.52
CA GLY A 76 2.77 -10.75 -8.50
C GLY A 76 3.63 -11.96 -8.12
N LEU A 77 4.84 -12.07 -8.69
CA LEU A 77 5.77 -13.15 -8.38
C LEU A 77 6.26 -13.09 -6.92
N LEU A 78 6.58 -11.90 -6.41
CA LEU A 78 6.98 -11.71 -5.01
C LEU A 78 5.82 -12.05 -4.05
N MET A 79 4.59 -11.67 -4.39
CA MET A 79 3.44 -12.09 -3.58
C MET A 79 3.23 -13.60 -3.61
N LEU A 80 3.39 -14.24 -4.77
CA LEU A 80 3.21 -15.68 -4.90
C LEU A 80 4.29 -16.49 -4.16
N LEU A 81 5.54 -16.04 -4.23
CA LEU A 81 6.69 -16.79 -3.68
C LEU A 81 7.03 -16.44 -2.24
N ILE A 82 6.70 -15.23 -1.79
CA ILE A 82 7.11 -14.72 -0.47
C ILE A 82 5.88 -14.32 0.34
N GLY A 83 4.95 -13.56 -0.24
CA GLY A 83 3.74 -13.08 0.42
C GLY A 83 2.88 -14.22 0.97
N PHE A 84 2.26 -15.00 0.09
CA PHE A 84 1.37 -16.10 0.51
C PHE A 84 2.05 -17.12 1.43
N PRO A 85 3.29 -17.59 1.16
CA PRO A 85 3.95 -18.53 2.08
C PRO A 85 4.23 -17.94 3.46
N LEU A 86 4.53 -16.64 3.55
CA LEU A 86 4.75 -15.95 4.83
C LEU A 86 3.43 -15.82 5.61
N LEU A 87 2.34 -15.45 4.93
CA LEU A 87 1.02 -15.28 5.54
C LEU A 87 0.43 -16.62 5.98
N TRP A 88 0.72 -17.69 5.23
CA TRP A 88 0.41 -19.05 5.64
C TRP A 88 1.20 -19.47 6.89
N ALA A 89 2.48 -19.10 7.01
CA ALA A 89 3.30 -19.48 8.17
C ALA A 89 2.94 -18.74 9.48
N ILE A 90 2.21 -17.62 9.42
CA ILE A 90 1.79 -16.86 10.60
C ILE A 90 0.52 -17.50 11.18
N PRO A 91 0.51 -17.84 12.49
CA PRO A 91 -0.67 -18.42 13.11
C PRO A 91 -1.81 -17.38 13.15
N GLY A 92 -2.94 -17.73 12.54
CA GLY A 92 -4.14 -16.91 12.49
C GLY A 92 -5.33 -17.56 13.17
N SER A 93 -6.44 -16.81 13.27
CA SER A 93 -7.66 -17.29 13.93
C SER A 93 -8.45 -18.30 13.10
N ASP A 94 -8.17 -18.43 11.80
CA ASP A 94 -8.92 -19.30 10.89
C ASP A 94 -8.07 -20.51 10.50
N MET A 95 -8.50 -21.70 10.94
CA MET A 95 -7.83 -22.99 10.69
C MET A 95 -6.31 -23.04 11.01
N GLY A 96 -5.82 -22.12 11.85
CA GLY A 96 -4.42 -22.07 12.30
C GLY A 96 -3.46 -21.27 11.41
N HIS A 97 -3.95 -20.62 10.34
CA HIS A 97 -3.15 -19.78 9.44
C HIS A 97 -3.78 -18.39 9.31
N MET A 98 -2.98 -17.36 9.00
CA MET A 98 -3.49 -16.00 8.80
C MET A 98 -4.17 -15.83 7.44
N GLU A 99 -3.72 -16.58 6.44
CA GLU A 99 -4.33 -16.68 5.11
C GLU A 99 -4.21 -18.12 4.60
N ASP A 100 -5.30 -18.65 4.03
CA ASP A 100 -5.29 -19.90 3.26
C ASP A 100 -5.66 -19.57 1.81
N GLU A 101 -4.67 -19.65 0.92
CA GLU A 101 -4.86 -19.31 -0.48
C GLU A 101 -5.83 -20.28 -1.19
N LYS A 102 -5.93 -21.54 -0.72
CA LYS A 102 -6.79 -22.54 -1.36
C LYS A 102 -8.23 -22.31 -0.99
N ASP A 103 -8.51 -22.01 0.27
CA ASP A 103 -9.86 -21.68 0.73
C ASP A 103 -10.37 -20.41 0.05
N THR A 104 -9.53 -19.36 0.03
CA THR A 104 -9.82 -18.10 -0.67
C THR A 104 -10.15 -18.31 -2.14
N LEU A 105 -9.39 -19.17 -2.84
CA LEU A 105 -9.64 -19.47 -4.25
C LEU A 105 -10.95 -20.23 -4.45
N THR A 106 -11.31 -21.13 -3.55
CA THR A 106 -12.61 -21.82 -3.60
C THR A 106 -13.78 -20.86 -3.32
N MET A 107 -13.63 -19.91 -2.40
CA MET A 107 -14.64 -18.89 -2.12
C MET A 107 -14.88 -18.00 -3.35
N VAL A 108 -13.81 -17.52 -3.99
CA VAL A 108 -13.89 -16.69 -5.21
C VAL A 108 -14.51 -17.47 -6.38
N ALA A 109 -14.18 -18.75 -6.53
CA ALA A 109 -14.73 -19.58 -7.61
C ALA A 109 -16.22 -19.91 -7.39
N SER A 110 -16.65 -20.03 -6.14
CA SER A 110 -18.02 -20.43 -5.81
C SER A 110 -18.99 -19.23 -5.80
N ASP A 111 -18.54 -18.03 -5.46
CA ASP A 111 -19.37 -16.82 -5.44
C ASP A 111 -19.12 -15.92 -6.66
N LYS A 112 -20.13 -15.87 -7.55
CA LYS A 112 -20.07 -15.07 -8.79
C LYS A 112 -20.13 -13.55 -8.54
N SER A 113 -20.75 -13.12 -7.44
CA SER A 113 -20.82 -11.70 -7.06
C SER A 113 -19.44 -11.22 -6.63
N LEU A 114 -18.75 -12.02 -5.82
CA LEU A 114 -17.39 -11.74 -5.36
C LEU A 114 -16.39 -11.72 -6.51
N LEU A 115 -16.50 -12.65 -7.45
CA LEU A 115 -15.68 -12.66 -8.66
C LEU A 115 -15.87 -11.39 -9.49
N HIS A 116 -17.11 -10.93 -9.68
CA HIS A 116 -17.38 -9.69 -10.40
C HIS A 116 -16.76 -8.47 -9.71
N MET A 117 -16.93 -8.36 -8.39
CA MET A 117 -16.32 -7.29 -7.58
C MET A 117 -14.80 -7.31 -7.70
N LEU A 118 -14.17 -8.48 -7.67
CA LEU A 118 -12.73 -8.65 -7.83
C LEU A 118 -12.24 -8.15 -9.20
N ILE A 119 -12.94 -8.49 -10.28
CA ILE A 119 -12.58 -8.03 -11.63
C ILE A 119 -12.71 -6.51 -11.74
N VAL A 120 -13.80 -5.93 -11.23
CA VAL A 120 -14.00 -4.47 -11.24
C VAL A 120 -12.93 -3.77 -10.42
N PHE A 121 -12.59 -4.32 -9.25
CA PHE A 121 -11.52 -3.82 -8.40
C PHE A 121 -10.16 -3.88 -9.10
N ALA A 122 -9.80 -5.01 -9.71
CA ALA A 122 -8.55 -5.17 -10.45
C ALA A 122 -8.43 -4.19 -11.61
N PHE A 123 -9.52 -3.98 -12.37
CA PHE A 123 -9.57 -2.99 -13.44
C PHE A 123 -9.42 -1.56 -12.91
N SER A 124 -10.06 -1.23 -11.80
CA SER A 124 -9.93 0.07 -11.12
C SER A 124 -8.48 0.33 -10.67
N CYS A 125 -7.85 -0.65 -10.03
CA CYS A 125 -6.43 -0.56 -9.64
C CYS A 125 -5.51 -0.38 -10.85
N GLY A 126 -5.74 -1.14 -11.92
CA GLY A 126 -4.93 -1.04 -13.15
C GLY A 126 -5.03 0.35 -13.79
N THR A 127 -6.26 0.86 -13.95
CA THR A 127 -6.48 2.20 -14.51
C THR A 127 -5.93 3.32 -13.62
N PHE A 128 -6.04 3.18 -12.29
CA PHE A 128 -5.43 4.12 -11.34
C PHE A 128 -3.89 4.14 -11.48
N ASN A 129 -3.25 2.98 -11.58
CA ASN A 129 -1.80 2.89 -11.74
C ASN A 129 -1.33 3.45 -13.09
N MET A 130 -2.08 3.20 -14.18
CA MET A 130 -1.80 3.82 -15.49
C MET A 130 -1.88 5.36 -15.43
N ALA A 131 -2.91 5.91 -14.80
CA ALA A 131 -3.02 7.35 -14.61
C ALA A 131 -1.89 7.91 -13.73
N ALA A 132 -1.50 7.20 -12.68
CA ALA A 132 -0.43 7.61 -11.78
C ALA A 132 0.93 7.69 -12.49
N ILE A 133 1.23 6.75 -13.39
CA ILE A 133 2.46 6.78 -14.20
C ILE A 133 2.41 7.82 -15.30
N ALA A 134 1.25 8.06 -15.91
CA ALA A 134 1.09 9.17 -16.85
C ALA A 134 1.39 10.52 -16.16
N VAL A 135 0.93 10.72 -14.92
CA VAL A 135 1.23 11.91 -14.12
C VAL A 135 2.73 12.00 -13.78
N THR A 136 3.35 10.89 -13.41
CA THR A 136 4.77 10.84 -13.04
C THR A 136 5.68 11.15 -14.22
N GLY A 137 5.35 10.60 -15.40
CA GLY A 137 6.06 10.88 -16.65
C GLY A 137 5.88 12.33 -17.14
N ALA A 138 4.67 12.89 -17.02
CA ALA A 138 4.39 14.26 -17.48
C ALA A 138 4.89 15.36 -16.53
N LEU A 139 4.87 15.12 -15.21
CA LEU A 139 5.27 16.09 -14.18
C LEU A 139 6.48 15.60 -13.39
N SER A 140 6.27 14.96 -12.23
CA SER A 140 7.31 14.34 -11.38
C SER A 140 6.70 13.47 -10.28
N ALA A 141 7.53 12.69 -9.59
CA ALA A 141 7.12 11.90 -8.42
C ALA A 141 6.48 12.77 -7.33
N VAL A 142 7.01 13.99 -7.12
CA VAL A 142 6.51 14.91 -6.09
C VAL A 142 5.05 15.30 -6.35
N HIS A 143 4.69 15.56 -7.61
CA HIS A 143 3.32 15.91 -7.97
C HIS A 143 2.35 14.74 -7.78
N ARG A 144 2.80 13.51 -8.08
CA ARG A 144 2.01 12.30 -7.80
C ARG A 144 1.72 12.16 -6.30
N VAL A 145 2.72 12.34 -5.44
CA VAL A 145 2.56 12.25 -3.98
C VAL A 145 1.63 13.35 -3.46
N MET A 146 1.72 14.57 -4.00
CA MET A 146 0.80 15.65 -3.65
C MET A 146 -0.65 15.35 -4.07
N LEU A 147 -0.86 14.82 -5.28
CA LEU A 147 -2.20 14.42 -5.75
C LEU A 147 -2.79 13.29 -4.91
N ALA A 148 -1.96 12.35 -4.46
CA ALA A 148 -2.38 11.30 -3.54
C ALA A 148 -2.83 11.86 -2.18
N ALA A 149 -2.15 12.89 -1.66
CA ALA A 149 -2.54 13.57 -0.42
C ALA A 149 -3.85 14.37 -0.57
N PHE A 150 -4.10 14.97 -1.75
CA PHE A 150 -5.37 15.65 -2.01
C PHE A 150 -6.56 14.70 -2.09
N ARG A 151 -6.36 13.46 -2.57
CA ARG A 151 -7.42 12.46 -2.63
C ARG A 151 -8.11 12.25 -1.29
N THR A 152 -7.36 12.12 -0.20
CA THR A 152 -7.91 11.93 1.15
C THR A 152 -8.54 13.18 1.75
N SER A 153 -8.33 14.35 1.15
CA SER A 153 -8.97 15.60 1.60
C SER A 153 -10.35 15.83 0.97
N ILE A 154 -10.63 15.20 -0.17
CA ILE A 154 -11.88 15.39 -0.92
C ILE A 154 -12.96 14.40 -0.48
N VAL A 155 -12.54 13.21 -0.01
CA VAL A 155 -13.39 12.14 0.54
C VAL A 155 -13.55 12.36 2.03
#